data_AF-A0A972R441-F1
#
_entry.id   AF-A0A972R441-F1
#
_cell.length_a   1.000
_cell.length_b   1.000
_cell.length_c   1.000
_cell.angle_alpha   90.00
_cell.angle_beta   90.00
_cell.angle_gamma   90.00
#
_symmetry.space_group_name_H-M   'P 1'
#
loop_
_entity.id
_entity.type
_entity.pdbx_description
1 polymer ?
#
loop_
_entity_poly.entity_id
_entity_poly.type
_entity_poly.pdbx_seq_one_letter_code
_entity_poly.pdbx_strand_id
1 'polypeptide(L)'
;MLRNYSTRVFLVIAIAIGLSSCTALREIESTLTNISRCKFKLDSVADFTLAGIPLNNKASLSDISIADGVVLAGNFAKGKLPASFVLNVAAVNPNDGTGGSKRASATLTSFAWTLILDNKTTITGNIAKPVTIPGTGQQVLIPLRMELDLLEFFKNDSYETLVNLALALGGIKGSPAKITLRARPTISTKFGPITYPGEINIIDREFRAQ
;
A
#
# COMPACT_ATOMS: atom_id res chain seq x y z
N MET A 1 -3.64 66.91 2.25
CA MET A 1 -4.38 66.01 1.34
C MET A 1 -3.62 64.74 0.95
N LEU A 2 -2.28 64.71 0.92
CA LEU A 2 -1.48 63.53 0.51
C LEU A 2 -1.54 62.32 1.48
N ARG A 3 -1.69 62.53 2.79
CA ARG A 3 -1.67 61.46 3.80
C ARG A 3 -2.88 60.51 3.72
N ASN A 4 -4.06 61.03 3.35
CA ASN A 4 -5.27 60.22 3.20
C ASN A 4 -5.28 59.41 1.90
N TYR A 5 -4.51 59.84 0.89
CA TYR A 5 -4.38 59.12 -0.37
C TYR A 5 -3.52 57.86 -0.20
N SER A 6 -2.40 57.97 0.54
CA SER A 6 -1.50 56.85 0.81
C SER A 6 -2.18 55.71 1.60
N THR A 7 -2.98 56.04 2.63
CA THR A 7 -3.74 55.03 3.40
C THR A 7 -4.82 54.34 2.55
N ARG A 8 -5.46 55.07 1.63
CA ARG A 8 -6.47 54.50 0.71
C ARG A 8 -5.82 53.58 -0.34
N VAL A 9 -4.65 53.94 -0.86
CA VAL A 9 -3.89 53.09 -1.79
C VAL A 9 -3.42 51.80 -1.10
N PHE A 10 -2.92 51.88 0.14
CA PHE A 10 -2.53 50.70 0.91
C PHE A 10 -3.70 49.76 1.19
N LEU A 11 -4.88 50.29 1.49
CA LEU A 11 -6.10 49.51 1.71
C LEU A 11 -6.55 48.79 0.43
N VAL A 12 -6.50 49.46 -0.72
CA VAL A 12 -6.86 48.87 -2.02
C VAL A 12 -5.88 47.76 -2.43
N ILE A 13 -4.58 47.95 -2.18
CA ILE A 13 -3.56 46.93 -2.45
C ILE A 13 -3.74 45.71 -1.53
N ALA A 14 -4.02 45.92 -0.24
CA ALA A 14 -4.27 44.82 0.70
C ALA A 14 -5.53 44.01 0.33
N ILE A 15 -6.60 44.67 -0.14
CA ILE A 15 -7.82 44.01 -0.63
C ILE A 15 -7.54 43.23 -1.93
N ALA A 16 -6.76 43.78 -2.85
CA ALA A 16 -6.40 43.09 -4.10
C ALA A 16 -5.55 41.83 -3.86
N ILE A 17 -4.64 41.85 -2.88
CA ILE A 17 -3.83 40.69 -2.51
C ILE A 17 -4.69 39.62 -1.78
N GLY A 18 -5.64 40.04 -0.93
CA GLY A 18 -6.55 39.12 -0.24
C GLY A 18 -7.56 38.40 -1.15
N LEU A 19 -7.94 39.01 -2.28
CA LEU A 19 -8.84 38.36 -3.26
C LEU A 19 -8.10 37.34 -4.14
N SER A 20 -6.81 37.57 -4.43
CA SER A 20 -5.99 36.69 -5.30
C SER A 20 -5.54 35.40 -4.59
N SER A 21 -5.38 35.44 -3.26
CA SER A 21 -5.01 34.25 -2.48
C SER A 21 -6.17 33.25 -2.35
N CYS A 22 -7.42 33.74 -2.36
CA CYS A 22 -8.60 32.89 -2.23
C CYS A 22 -8.87 32.06 -3.50
N THR A 23 -8.58 32.60 -4.69
CA THR A 23 -8.72 31.86 -5.95
C THR A 23 -7.68 30.76 -6.11
N ALA A 24 -6.41 31.04 -5.76
CA ALA A 24 -5.34 30.04 -5.80
C ALA A 24 -5.59 28.88 -4.81
N LEU A 25 -6.09 29.16 -3.60
CA LEU A 25 -6.44 28.13 -2.63
C LEU A 25 -7.65 27.29 -3.08
N ARG A 26 -8.69 27.91 -3.65
CA ARG A 26 -9.84 27.19 -4.23
C ARG A 26 -9.45 26.31 -5.41
N GLU A 27 -8.48 26.72 -6.20
CA GLU A 27 -7.96 25.91 -7.32
C GLU A 27 -7.18 24.67 -6.82
N ILE A 28 -6.43 24.81 -5.72
CA ILE A 28 -5.76 23.70 -5.04
C ILE A 28 -6.79 22.74 -4.43
N GLU A 29 -7.77 23.26 -3.69
CA GLU A 29 -8.86 22.45 -3.11
C GLU A 29 -9.66 21.71 -4.20
N SER A 30 -10.07 22.42 -5.25
CA SER A 30 -10.83 21.82 -6.36
C SER A 30 -10.02 20.77 -7.14
N THR A 31 -8.71 20.95 -7.29
CA THR A 31 -7.83 19.96 -7.90
C THR A 31 -7.65 18.73 -7.00
N LEU A 32 -7.52 18.93 -5.69
CA LEU A 32 -7.47 17.85 -4.70
C LEU A 32 -8.79 17.06 -4.63
N THR A 33 -9.93 17.70 -4.90
CA THR A 33 -11.24 17.04 -5.00
C THR A 33 -11.51 16.40 -6.36
N ASN A 34 -10.89 16.88 -7.45
CA ASN A 34 -11.16 16.40 -8.81
C ASN A 34 -10.19 15.33 -9.32
N ILE A 35 -9.01 15.17 -8.72
CA ILE A 35 -8.13 14.03 -9.02
C ILE A 35 -8.77 12.81 -8.37
N SER A 36 -9.37 11.96 -9.21
CA SER A 36 -9.85 10.67 -8.75
C SER A 36 -8.64 9.87 -8.25
N ARG A 37 -8.71 9.39 -7.00
CA ARG A 37 -7.59 8.73 -6.33
C ARG A 37 -7.29 7.38 -6.99
N CYS A 38 -6.00 7.03 -7.08
CA CYS A 38 -5.58 5.70 -7.49
C CYS A 38 -6.22 4.66 -6.57
N LYS A 39 -6.65 3.55 -7.16
CA LYS A 39 -7.31 2.45 -6.45
C LYS A 39 -6.35 1.28 -6.34
N PHE A 40 -6.39 0.58 -5.21
CA PHE A 40 -5.47 -0.51 -4.90
C PHE A 40 -6.21 -1.79 -4.54
N LYS A 41 -5.67 -2.95 -4.89
CA LYS A 41 -6.21 -4.28 -4.55
C LYS A 41 -5.06 -5.25 -4.32
N LEU A 42 -5.19 -6.21 -3.40
CA LEU A 42 -4.21 -7.30 -3.31
C LEU A 42 -4.36 -8.19 -4.54
N ASP A 43 -3.25 -8.50 -5.19
CA ASP A 43 -3.23 -9.28 -6.43
C ASP A 43 -2.77 -10.71 -6.16
N SER A 44 -1.55 -10.86 -5.64
CA SER A 44 -0.93 -12.17 -5.47
C SER A 44 0.15 -12.17 -4.40
N VAL A 45 0.47 -13.36 -3.91
CA VAL A 45 1.65 -13.64 -3.08
C VAL A 45 2.59 -14.49 -3.91
N ALA A 46 3.85 -14.07 -4.03
CA ALA A 46 4.88 -14.76 -4.79
C ALA A 46 6.11 -15.07 -3.92
N ASP A 47 6.93 -16.02 -4.37
CA ASP A 47 8.22 -16.37 -3.77
C ASP A 47 8.16 -16.64 -2.27
N PHE A 48 7.06 -17.25 -1.79
CA PHE A 48 6.89 -17.50 -0.37
C PHE A 48 7.84 -18.60 0.11
N THR A 49 8.59 -18.29 1.16
CA THR A 49 9.47 -19.20 1.87
C THR A 49 9.18 -19.19 3.37
N LEU A 50 9.35 -20.35 4.01
CA LEU A 50 9.26 -20.52 5.46
C LEU A 50 10.53 -21.23 5.95
N ALA A 51 11.30 -20.58 6.81
CA ALA A 51 12.64 -21.02 7.19
C ALA A 51 13.55 -21.35 5.99
N GLY A 52 13.39 -20.58 4.89
CA GLY A 52 14.13 -20.79 3.64
C GLY A 52 13.56 -21.89 2.73
N ILE A 53 12.51 -22.59 3.14
CA ILE A 53 11.86 -23.64 2.34
C ILE A 53 10.77 -23.02 1.47
N PRO A 54 10.81 -23.17 0.13
CA PRO A 54 9.77 -22.66 -0.75
C PRO A 54 8.47 -23.44 -0.58
N LEU A 55 7.34 -22.71 -0.54
CA LEU A 55 6.01 -23.31 -0.35
C LEU A 55 5.18 -23.40 -1.63
N ASN A 56 5.62 -22.79 -2.73
CA ASN A 56 4.89 -22.70 -4.01
C ASN A 56 4.32 -24.02 -4.55
N ASN A 57 4.93 -25.16 -4.20
CA ASN A 57 4.52 -26.50 -4.63
C ASN A 57 3.93 -27.36 -3.49
N LYS A 58 3.51 -26.76 -2.38
CA LYS A 58 2.97 -27.46 -1.20
C LYS A 58 1.54 -26.97 -0.91
N ALA A 59 0.57 -27.88 -0.80
CA ALA A 59 -0.83 -27.54 -0.49
C ALA A 59 -1.19 -27.80 0.99
N SER A 60 -0.54 -28.76 1.63
CA SER A 60 -0.78 -29.16 3.02
C SER A 60 0.50 -29.59 3.73
N LEU A 61 0.42 -29.88 5.04
CA LEU A 61 1.56 -30.41 5.80
C LEU A 61 2.08 -31.74 5.25
N SER A 62 1.24 -32.57 4.63
CA SER A 62 1.66 -33.85 4.04
C SER A 62 2.56 -33.68 2.82
N ASP A 63 2.58 -32.50 2.19
CA ASP A 63 3.43 -32.17 1.04
C ASP A 63 4.81 -31.64 1.48
N ILE A 64 5.03 -31.51 2.79
CA ILE A 64 6.31 -31.14 3.37
C ILE A 64 7.18 -32.40 3.43
N SER A 65 8.37 -32.33 2.82
CA SER A 65 9.30 -33.44 2.87
C SER A 65 9.80 -33.67 4.29
N ILE A 66 10.28 -34.88 4.61
CA ILE A 66 10.83 -35.17 5.94
C ILE A 66 11.99 -34.20 6.28
N ALA A 67 12.86 -33.92 5.31
CA ALA A 67 13.98 -32.99 5.49
C ALA A 67 13.50 -31.55 5.79
N ASP A 68 12.52 -31.06 5.02
CA ASP A 68 11.89 -29.75 5.25
C ASP A 68 11.24 -29.70 6.65
N GLY A 69 10.53 -30.76 7.03
CA GLY A 69 9.86 -30.87 8.33
C GLY A 69 10.85 -30.81 9.51
N VAL A 70 12.02 -31.44 9.39
CA VAL A 70 13.09 -31.36 10.40
C VAL A 70 13.63 -29.93 10.52
N VAL A 71 13.83 -29.24 9.40
CA VAL A 71 14.29 -27.84 9.40
C VAL A 71 13.25 -26.91 10.02
N LEU A 72 11.98 -27.05 9.66
CA LEU A 72 10.88 -26.26 10.21
C LEU A 72 10.72 -26.50 11.73
N ALA A 73 10.68 -27.76 12.16
CA ALA A 73 10.57 -28.11 13.57
C ALA A 73 11.79 -27.62 14.37
N GLY A 74 12.99 -27.75 13.81
CA GLY A 74 14.24 -27.28 14.44
C GLY A 74 14.30 -25.75 14.60
N ASN A 75 13.78 -24.98 13.64
CA ASN A 75 13.65 -23.53 13.78
C ASN A 75 12.60 -23.16 14.82
N PHE A 76 11.42 -23.80 14.76
CA PHE A 76 10.34 -23.56 15.72
C PHE A 76 10.81 -23.83 17.17
N ALA A 77 11.52 -24.93 17.41
CA ALA A 77 12.09 -25.26 18.71
C ALA A 77 13.12 -24.24 19.22
N LYS A 78 13.78 -23.50 18.31
CA LYS A 78 14.68 -22.37 18.62
C LYS A 78 13.92 -21.05 18.80
N GLY A 79 12.60 -21.07 18.77
CA GLY A 79 11.76 -19.89 18.90
C GLY A 79 11.75 -19.00 17.66
N LYS A 80 12.06 -19.54 16.48
CA LYS A 80 12.09 -18.79 15.22
C LYS A 80 11.30 -19.49 14.13
N LEU A 81 10.57 -18.73 13.33
CA LEU A 81 9.91 -19.23 12.13
C LEU A 81 9.84 -18.12 11.06
N PRO A 82 10.99 -17.79 10.45
CA PRO A 82 11.09 -16.68 9.52
C PRO A 82 10.34 -16.99 8.23
N ALA A 83 9.49 -16.06 7.80
CA ALA A 83 8.79 -16.08 6.53
C ALA A 83 9.25 -14.92 5.64
N SER A 84 9.37 -15.18 4.34
CA SER A 84 9.66 -14.15 3.33
C SER A 84 8.84 -14.39 2.08
N PHE A 85 8.31 -13.32 1.50
CA PHE A 85 7.48 -13.37 0.29
C PHE A 85 7.40 -12.00 -0.39
N VAL A 86 6.87 -11.98 -1.61
CA VAL A 86 6.51 -10.76 -2.34
C VAL A 86 4.99 -10.64 -2.38
N LEU A 87 4.44 -9.58 -1.80
CA LEU A 87 3.04 -9.22 -1.93
C LEU A 87 2.88 -8.25 -3.10
N ASN A 88 2.19 -8.69 -4.16
CA ASN A 88 1.86 -7.84 -5.29
C ASN A 88 0.57 -7.09 -5.02
N VAL A 89 0.63 -5.76 -5.14
CA VAL A 89 -0.54 -4.88 -5.04
C VAL A 89 -0.87 -4.35 -6.43
N ALA A 90 -2.07 -4.63 -6.90
CA ALA A 90 -2.64 -4.04 -8.11
C ALA A 90 -2.99 -2.57 -7.86
N ALA A 91 -2.57 -1.68 -8.76
CA ALA A 91 -2.94 -0.28 -8.76
C ALA A 91 -3.57 0.13 -10.09
N VAL A 92 -4.65 0.91 -10.03
CA VAL A 92 -5.33 1.49 -11.20
C VAL A 92 -5.51 2.99 -10.98
N ASN A 93 -5.20 3.77 -12.01
CA ASN A 93 -5.42 5.21 -12.01
C ASN A 93 -6.71 5.54 -12.79
N PRO A 94 -7.77 6.02 -12.10
CA PRO A 94 -9.04 6.35 -12.75
C PRO A 94 -9.00 7.62 -13.61
N ASN A 95 -7.90 8.39 -13.61
CA ASN A 95 -7.74 9.57 -14.45
C ASN A 95 -7.33 9.17 -15.88
N ASP A 96 -8.17 8.40 -16.57
CA ASP A 96 -7.89 7.80 -17.87
C ASP A 96 -8.52 8.52 -19.08
N GLY A 97 -9.23 9.62 -18.82
CA GLY A 97 -9.99 10.35 -19.84
C GLY A 97 -11.46 9.94 -19.93
N THR A 98 -11.86 8.90 -19.19
CA THR A 98 -13.26 8.50 -19.02
C THR A 98 -13.82 9.07 -17.71
N GLY A 99 -15.15 9.11 -17.58
CA GLY A 99 -15.80 9.58 -16.35
C GLY A 99 -15.62 11.07 -16.02
N GLY A 100 -15.29 11.91 -17.01
CA GLY A 100 -15.16 13.37 -16.85
C GLY A 100 -13.81 13.85 -16.31
N SER A 101 -12.87 12.94 -16.04
CA SER A 101 -11.50 13.28 -15.61
C SER A 101 -10.57 13.50 -16.80
N LYS A 102 -9.59 14.40 -16.69
CA LYS A 102 -8.54 14.53 -17.71
C LYS A 102 -7.57 13.36 -17.58
N ARG A 103 -7.15 12.82 -18.72
CA ARG A 103 -6.14 11.77 -18.78
C ARG A 103 -4.82 12.26 -18.18
N ALA A 104 -4.35 11.62 -17.12
CA ALA A 104 -3.11 11.99 -16.44
C ALA A 104 -2.51 10.79 -15.70
N SER A 105 -1.20 10.59 -15.83
CA SER A 105 -0.48 9.59 -15.01
C SER A 105 -0.27 10.08 -13.58
N ALA A 106 -0.19 9.14 -12.65
CA ALA A 106 0.11 9.38 -11.25
C ALA A 106 1.42 8.66 -10.90
N THR A 107 2.32 9.28 -10.14
CA THR A 107 3.52 8.60 -9.65
C THR A 107 3.41 8.36 -8.16
N LEU A 108 3.32 7.10 -7.73
CA LEU A 108 3.37 6.70 -6.33
C LEU A 108 4.81 6.82 -5.84
N THR A 109 5.08 7.78 -4.94
CA THR A 109 6.43 8.03 -4.41
C THR A 109 6.63 7.50 -3.00
N SER A 110 5.54 7.31 -2.25
CA SER A 110 5.53 6.61 -0.97
C SER A 110 4.25 5.80 -0.88
N PHE A 111 4.35 4.66 -0.22
CA PHE A 111 3.27 3.74 0.06
C PHE A 111 3.57 3.12 1.42
N ALA A 112 3.56 3.96 2.47
CA ALA A 112 3.79 3.49 3.82
C ALA A 112 2.70 2.47 4.17
N TRP A 113 3.09 1.27 4.60
CA TRP A 113 2.16 0.17 4.81
C TRP A 113 2.40 -0.55 6.12
N THR A 114 1.33 -1.17 6.63
CA THR A 114 1.32 -2.11 7.75
C THR A 114 0.72 -3.42 7.26
N LEU A 115 1.45 -4.52 7.45
CA LEU A 115 0.98 -5.87 7.13
C LEU A 115 0.14 -6.40 8.29
N ILE A 116 -1.08 -6.83 7.98
CA ILE A 116 -1.99 -7.47 8.92
C ILE A 116 -2.24 -8.89 8.42
N LEU A 117 -1.87 -9.88 9.23
CA LEU A 117 -2.06 -11.31 8.95
C LEU A 117 -3.03 -11.87 9.99
N ASP A 118 -4.10 -12.52 9.54
CA ASP A 118 -5.11 -13.12 10.43
C ASP A 118 -5.58 -12.15 11.55
N ASN A 119 -5.91 -10.92 11.14
CA ASN A 119 -6.31 -9.80 12.01
C ASN A 119 -5.25 -9.31 13.00
N LYS A 120 -4.01 -9.79 12.92
CA LYS A 120 -2.88 -9.35 13.74
C LYS A 120 -1.98 -8.39 12.99
N THR A 121 -1.71 -7.23 13.59
CA THR A 121 -0.70 -6.28 13.07
C THR A 121 0.69 -6.87 13.23
N THR A 122 1.47 -6.88 12.15
CA THR A 122 2.82 -7.47 12.11
C THR A 122 3.88 -6.40 11.82
N ILE A 123 4.46 -6.43 10.62
CA ILE A 123 5.53 -5.53 10.18
C ILE A 123 4.98 -4.31 9.45
N THR A 124 5.83 -3.30 9.31
CA THR A 124 5.58 -2.10 8.51
C THR A 124 6.67 -1.93 7.47
N GLY A 125 6.40 -1.12 6.45
CA GLY A 125 7.38 -0.80 5.42
C GLY A 125 6.90 0.24 4.42
N ASN A 126 7.58 0.31 3.29
CA ASN A 126 7.28 1.24 2.21
C ASN A 126 7.63 0.60 0.84
N ILE A 127 7.27 1.25 -0.27
CA ILE A 127 7.79 0.90 -1.58
C ILE A 127 9.28 1.23 -1.68
N ALA A 128 10.03 0.39 -2.39
CA ALA A 128 11.47 0.57 -2.55
C ALA A 128 11.82 1.69 -3.54
N LYS A 129 10.96 1.92 -4.54
CA LYS A 129 11.17 2.89 -5.63
C LYS A 129 9.83 3.47 -6.07
N PRO A 130 9.80 4.70 -6.61
CA PRO A 130 8.58 5.26 -7.18
C PRO A 130 7.99 4.41 -8.31
N VAL A 131 6.66 4.33 -8.38
CA VAL A 131 5.92 3.57 -9.40
C VAL A 131 4.99 4.49 -10.16
N THR A 132 5.09 4.51 -11.49
CA THR A 132 4.16 5.27 -12.34
C THR A 132 2.93 4.43 -12.65
N ILE A 133 1.75 4.97 -12.35
CA ILE A 133 0.45 4.38 -12.62
C ILE A 133 -0.18 5.18 -13.77
N PRO A 134 -0.22 4.63 -15.00
CA PRO A 134 -0.68 5.36 -16.17
C PRO A 134 -2.17 5.65 -16.08
N GLY A 135 -2.58 6.84 -16.52
CA GLY A 135 -3.99 7.16 -16.76
C GLY A 135 -4.49 6.48 -18.03
N THR A 136 -4.44 5.16 -18.10
CA THR A 136 -4.95 4.35 -19.24
C THR A 136 -6.07 3.41 -18.81
N GLY A 137 -6.39 3.36 -17.52
CA GLY A 137 -7.24 2.32 -16.92
C GLY A 137 -6.54 0.97 -16.74
N GLN A 138 -5.29 0.81 -17.19
CA GLN A 138 -4.53 -0.43 -17.03
C GLN A 138 -4.03 -0.59 -15.60
N GLN A 139 -4.00 -1.85 -15.15
CA GLN A 139 -3.44 -2.24 -13.86
C GLN A 139 -1.90 -2.27 -13.92
N VAL A 140 -1.27 -1.75 -12.88
CA VAL A 140 0.18 -1.89 -12.61
C VAL A 140 0.37 -2.68 -11.32
N LEU A 141 1.34 -3.59 -11.29
CA LEU A 141 1.71 -4.33 -10.08
C LEU A 141 2.80 -3.59 -9.31
N ILE A 142 2.58 -3.42 -8.01
CA ILE A 142 3.53 -2.87 -7.05
C ILE A 142 4.03 -4.03 -6.18
N PRO A 143 5.26 -4.53 -6.40
CA PRO A 143 5.80 -5.62 -5.61
C PRO A 143 6.35 -5.11 -4.27
N LEU A 144 5.87 -5.69 -3.17
CA LEU A 144 6.31 -5.39 -1.81
C LEU A 144 7.01 -6.60 -1.21
N ARG A 145 8.32 -6.50 -0.94
CA ARG A 145 9.07 -7.58 -0.27
C ARG A 145 8.75 -7.56 1.22
N MET A 146 8.35 -8.71 1.74
CA MET A 146 7.95 -8.94 3.12
C MET A 146 8.93 -9.90 3.78
N GLU A 147 9.38 -9.57 4.99
CA GLU A 147 10.23 -10.42 5.83
C GLU A 147 9.82 -10.25 7.28
N LEU A 148 9.46 -11.35 7.95
CA LEU A 148 9.04 -11.36 9.34
C LEU A 148 9.29 -12.72 9.99
N ASP A 149 9.46 -12.75 11.31
CA ASP A 149 9.39 -14.00 12.06
C ASP A 149 7.95 -14.24 12.53
N LEU A 150 7.31 -15.32 12.07
CA LEU A 150 5.94 -15.63 12.47
C LEU A 150 5.85 -15.82 13.99
N LEU A 151 6.85 -16.43 14.62
CA LEU A 151 6.83 -16.64 16.07
C LEU A 151 6.97 -15.34 16.86
N GLU A 152 7.53 -14.27 16.29
CA GLU A 152 7.58 -12.97 16.97
C GLU A 152 6.17 -12.42 17.23
N PHE A 153 5.27 -12.61 16.26
CA PHE A 153 3.89 -12.12 16.34
C PHE A 153 2.94 -13.19 16.90
N PHE A 154 3.15 -14.47 16.63
CA PHE A 154 2.19 -15.54 16.94
C PHE A 154 2.71 -16.54 17.99
N LYS A 155 3.35 -16.02 19.06
CA LYS A 155 4.02 -16.82 20.12
C LYS A 155 3.18 -17.91 20.79
N ASN A 156 1.86 -17.73 20.84
CA ASN A 156 0.95 -18.65 21.51
C ASN A 156 0.36 -19.71 20.56
N ASP A 157 0.67 -19.62 19.27
CA ASP A 157 0.14 -20.52 18.27
C ASP A 157 1.00 -21.78 18.18
N SER A 158 0.34 -22.91 17.87
CA SER A 158 1.04 -24.17 17.68
C SER A 158 1.88 -24.17 16.40
N TYR A 159 2.88 -25.05 16.35
CA TYR A 159 3.65 -25.31 15.13
C TYR A 159 2.75 -25.55 13.91
N GLU A 160 1.74 -26.40 14.07
CA GLU A 160 0.80 -26.74 13.00
C GLU A 160 -0.01 -25.52 12.54
N THR A 161 -0.48 -24.68 13.47
CA THR A 161 -1.20 -23.44 13.13
C THR A 161 -0.34 -22.50 12.29
N LEU A 162 0.92 -22.30 12.66
CA LEU A 162 1.82 -21.40 11.93
C LEU A 162 2.19 -21.94 10.55
N VAL A 163 2.44 -23.24 10.43
CA VAL A 163 2.71 -23.87 9.13
C VAL A 163 1.48 -23.80 8.23
N ASN A 164 0.28 -24.03 8.78
CA ASN A 164 -0.97 -23.86 8.03
C ASN A 164 -1.22 -22.41 7.62
N LEU A 165 -0.89 -21.42 8.46
CA LEU A 165 -0.94 -20.00 8.07
C LEU A 165 0.00 -19.74 6.88
N ALA A 166 1.26 -20.21 6.96
CA ALA A 166 2.23 -20.05 5.88
C ALA A 166 1.77 -20.72 4.57
N LEU A 167 1.23 -21.94 4.64
CA LEU A 167 0.66 -22.65 3.48
C LEU A 167 -0.57 -21.93 2.91
N ALA A 168 -1.43 -21.35 3.76
CA ALA A 168 -2.58 -20.57 3.31
C ALA A 168 -2.18 -19.26 2.60
N LEU A 169 -1.01 -18.70 2.92
CA LEU A 169 -0.49 -17.49 2.31
C LEU A 169 0.30 -17.78 1.02
N GLY A 170 1.14 -18.82 1.02
CA GLY A 170 2.13 -19.06 -0.03
C GLY A 170 2.19 -20.46 -0.62
N GLY A 171 1.31 -21.36 -0.20
CA GLY A 171 1.18 -22.70 -0.77
C GLY A 171 0.56 -22.71 -2.17
N ILE A 172 0.30 -23.89 -2.75
CA ILE A 172 -0.39 -24.05 -4.05
C ILE A 172 -1.76 -23.34 -4.05
N LYS A 173 -2.45 -23.40 -2.91
CA LYS A 173 -3.75 -22.73 -2.69
C LYS A 173 -3.57 -21.38 -1.99
N GLY A 174 -2.35 -20.85 -1.99
CA GLY A 174 -1.98 -19.60 -1.36
C GLY A 174 -2.84 -18.47 -1.91
N SER A 175 -3.36 -17.65 -1.01
CA SER A 175 -4.22 -16.53 -1.37
C SER A 175 -3.96 -15.32 -0.48
N PRO A 176 -4.02 -14.10 -1.05
CA PRO A 176 -4.01 -12.88 -0.25
C PRO A 176 -5.29 -12.70 0.60
N ALA A 177 -6.28 -13.61 0.55
CA ALA A 177 -7.53 -13.50 1.30
C ALA A 177 -7.36 -13.41 2.83
N LYS A 178 -6.25 -13.90 3.38
CA LYS A 178 -5.90 -13.78 4.81
C LYS A 178 -5.01 -12.57 5.13
N ILE A 179 -4.72 -11.74 4.13
CA ILE A 179 -3.88 -10.56 4.24
C ILE A 179 -4.78 -9.34 4.19
N THR A 180 -4.51 -8.39 5.09
CA THR A 180 -4.93 -7.00 4.90
C THR A 180 -3.68 -6.15 4.86
N LEU A 181 -3.56 -5.31 3.83
CA LEU A 181 -2.50 -4.31 3.76
C LEU A 181 -3.12 -2.95 4.07
N ARG A 182 -2.78 -2.38 5.23
CA ARG A 182 -3.20 -1.03 5.58
C ARG A 182 -2.15 -0.04 5.11
N ALA A 183 -2.49 0.82 4.16
CA ALA A 183 -1.50 1.66 3.49
C ALA A 183 -1.90 3.14 3.43
N ARG A 184 -0.90 4.04 3.40
CA ARG A 184 -1.06 5.47 3.19
C ARG A 184 -0.27 5.92 1.96
N PRO A 185 -0.92 6.02 0.79
CA PRO A 185 -0.26 6.42 -0.45
C PRO A 185 0.17 7.89 -0.45
N THR A 186 1.30 8.18 -1.08
CA THR A 186 1.71 9.53 -1.49
C THR A 186 1.96 9.53 -2.99
N ILE A 187 1.24 10.39 -3.70
CA ILE A 187 1.34 10.54 -5.15
C ILE A 187 2.04 11.86 -5.47
N SER A 188 3.07 11.81 -6.30
CA SER A 188 3.68 13.01 -6.88
C SER A 188 2.78 13.61 -7.96
N THR A 189 2.59 14.93 -7.88
CA THR A 189 1.89 15.72 -8.88
C THR A 189 2.72 16.94 -9.27
N LYS A 190 2.28 17.67 -10.30
CA LYS A 190 2.91 18.93 -10.73
C LYS A 190 2.94 20.03 -9.64
N PHE A 191 2.15 19.87 -8.57
CA PHE A 191 2.08 20.81 -7.45
C PHE A 191 2.85 20.31 -6.21
N GLY A 192 3.54 19.17 -6.31
CA GLY A 192 4.21 18.50 -5.21
C GLY A 192 3.58 17.17 -4.80
N PRO A 193 4.16 16.47 -3.82
CA PRO A 193 3.63 15.21 -3.31
C PRO A 193 2.35 15.43 -2.51
N ILE A 194 1.33 14.61 -2.78
CA ILE A 194 0.05 14.60 -2.06
C ILE A 194 -0.10 13.26 -1.37
N THR A 195 -0.12 13.29 -0.03
CA THR A 195 -0.38 12.12 0.80
C THR A 195 -1.87 11.98 1.06
N TYR A 196 -2.38 10.75 1.02
CA TYR A 196 -3.79 10.50 1.27
C TYR A 196 -4.15 10.90 2.72
N PRO A 197 -5.31 11.53 2.94
CA PRO A 197 -5.66 12.06 4.26
C PRO A 197 -5.75 10.96 5.34
N GLY A 198 -6.11 9.74 4.95
CA GLY A 198 -6.17 8.58 5.83
C GLY A 198 -5.53 7.33 5.22
N GLU A 199 -5.54 6.25 5.99
CA GLU A 199 -5.11 4.93 5.55
C GLU A 199 -6.24 4.20 4.82
N ILE A 200 -5.87 3.35 3.88
CA ILE A 200 -6.77 2.45 3.15
C ILE A 200 -6.47 1.00 3.53
N ASN A 201 -7.51 0.24 3.87
CA ASN A 201 -7.41 -1.22 4.05
C ASN A 201 -7.56 -1.89 2.69
N ILE A 202 -6.47 -2.41 2.15
CA ILE A 202 -6.42 -3.06 0.85
C ILE A 202 -6.58 -4.57 1.06
N ILE A 203 -7.54 -5.14 0.33
CA ILE A 203 -7.91 -6.56 0.34
C ILE A 203 -7.93 -7.10 -1.10
N ASP A 204 -8.12 -8.40 -1.27
CA ASP A 204 -8.09 -9.11 -2.55
C ASP A 204 -9.40 -9.02 -3.36
N ARG A 205 -10.53 -8.78 -2.68
CA ARG A 205 -11.88 -8.86 -3.29
C ARG A 205 -12.23 -7.69 -4.19
N GLU A 206 -11.73 -6.49 -3.89
CA GLU A 206 -12.13 -5.27 -4.59
C GLU A 206 -11.08 -4.17 -4.54
N PHE A 207 -11.15 -3.26 -5.51
CA PHE A 207 -10.31 -2.07 -5.54
C PHE A 207 -10.77 -1.04 -4.50
N ARG A 208 -9.83 -0.62 -3.64
CA ARG A 208 -10.06 0.32 -2.54
C ARG A 208 -9.34 1.65 -2.81
N ALA A 209 -10.00 2.74 -2.48
CA ALA A 209 -9.46 4.10 -2.44
C ALA A 209 -10.14 4.87 -1.32
N GLN A 210 -9.55 5.99 -0.91
CA GLN A 210 -10.18 6.95 0.00
C GLN A 210 -11.05 7.94 -0.78
#